data_AF-A0A2M7UYP4-F1
#
_entry.id   AF-A0A2M7UYP4-F1
#
_cell.length_a   1.000
_cell.length_b   1.000
_cell.length_c   1.000
_cell.angle_alpha   90.00
_cell.angle_beta   90.00
_cell.angle_gamma   90.00
#
_symmetry.space_group_name_H-M   'P 1'
#
loop_
_entity.id
_entity.type
_entity.pdbx_description
1 polymer ?
#
loop_
_entity_poly.entity_id
_entity_poly.type
_entity_poly.pdbx_seq_one_letter_code
_entity_poly.pdbx_strand_id
1 'polypeptide(L)'
;MYYDETTGKYTTQKSTPETTLLSTYIFPKICSQNLLKLGEEIIILGYPTIGGDSILQGVPNTRLIATEGIISNTVSSFDNYFVSSAKIEQGNSGGGAFLKSGNCLAGMPTYVQVGAIESLGRLINLPKLKETYLSKIFYNL
;
A
#
# COMPACT_ATOMS: atom_id res chain seq x y z
N MET A 1 17.81 -9.37 14.96
CA MET A 1 18.76 -10.09 15.83
C MET A 1 18.97 -9.19 17.02
N TYR A 2 18.62 -9.63 18.23
CA TYR A 2 18.69 -8.81 19.45
C TYR A 2 19.67 -9.44 20.43
N TYR A 3 20.46 -8.61 21.13
CA TYR A 3 21.39 -9.08 22.15
C TYR A 3 20.66 -9.20 23.48
N ASP A 4 20.67 -10.39 24.07
CA ASP A 4 20.09 -10.65 25.39
C ASP A 4 21.20 -10.55 26.45
N GLU A 5 21.12 -9.51 27.29
CA GLU A 5 22.11 -9.23 28.33
C GLU A 5 22.10 -10.26 29.47
N THR A 6 21.00 -11.00 29.65
CA THR A 6 20.89 -12.02 30.71
C THR A 6 21.54 -13.34 30.30
N THR A 7 21.53 -13.65 29.00
CA THR A 7 22.11 -14.88 28.45
C THR A 7 23.42 -14.65 27.71
N GLY A 8 23.80 -13.40 27.46
CA GLY A 8 25.02 -13.00 26.75
C GLY A 8 25.04 -13.41 25.28
N LYS A 9 23.88 -13.70 24.69
CA LYS A 9 23.74 -14.27 23.34
C LYS A 9 22.88 -13.41 22.43
N TYR A 10 23.18 -13.47 21.13
CA TYR A 10 22.31 -12.94 20.11
C TYR A 10 21.16 -13.92 19.84
N THR A 11 19.92 -13.47 19.96
CA THR A 11 18.73 -14.24 19.60
C THR A 11 18.11 -13.73 18.31
N THR A 12 17.68 -14.65 17.45
CA THR A 12 16.84 -14.36 16.29
C THR A 12 15.40 -14.40 16.75
N GLN A 13 14.82 -13.23 17.05
CA GLN A 13 13.37 -13.13 17.17
C GLN A 13 12.77 -13.53 15.81
N LYS A 14 11.88 -14.52 15.81
CA LYS A 14 11.15 -14.96 14.62
C LYS A 14 10.39 -13.74 14.09
N SER A 15 10.89 -13.17 12.99
CA SER A 15 10.50 -11.83 12.51
C SER A 15 9.16 -11.82 11.79
N THR A 16 8.57 -12.98 11.56
CA THR A 16 7.22 -13.12 11.02
C THR A 16 6.27 -13.46 12.16
N PRO A 17 5.27 -12.62 12.45
CA PRO A 17 4.12 -13.08 13.22
C PRO A 17 3.61 -14.34 12.55
N GLU A 18 3.47 -15.45 13.29
CA GLU A 18 2.66 -16.59 12.86
C GLU A 18 1.19 -16.18 12.88
N THR A 19 0.83 -15.21 12.05
CA THR A 19 -0.57 -14.87 11.83
C THR A 19 -1.09 -15.89 10.84
N THR A 20 -2.12 -16.64 11.24
CA THR A 20 -2.97 -17.30 10.26
C THR A 20 -3.51 -16.18 9.36
N LEU A 21 -3.42 -16.35 8.03
CA LEU A 21 -4.15 -15.50 7.11
C LEU A 21 -5.62 -15.53 7.56
N LEU A 22 -6.09 -14.45 8.16
CA LEU A 22 -7.51 -14.20 8.33
C LEU A 22 -8.05 -14.00 6.92
N SER A 23 -8.31 -15.12 6.23
CA SER A 23 -9.06 -15.14 4.98
C SER A 23 -10.51 -14.83 5.30
N THR A 24 -10.78 -13.63 5.80
CA THR A 24 -12.10 -13.05 5.65
C THR A 24 -12.27 -12.83 4.15
N TYR A 25 -13.26 -13.50 3.54
CA TYR A 25 -13.62 -13.39 2.11
C TYR A 25 -14.12 -11.99 1.70
N ILE A 26 -13.65 -10.94 2.36
CA ILE A 26 -14.04 -9.56 2.16
C ILE A 26 -12.86 -8.88 1.46
N PHE A 27 -12.75 -9.11 0.16
CA PHE A 27 -11.91 -8.25 -0.67
C PHE A 27 -12.55 -6.85 -0.69
N PRO A 28 -11.77 -5.78 -0.48
CA PRO A 28 -12.30 -4.45 -0.59
C PRO A 28 -12.85 -4.23 -2.01
N LYS A 29 -14.00 -3.58 -2.09
CA LYS A 29 -14.62 -3.21 -3.37
C LYS A 29 -13.63 -2.34 -4.15
N ILE A 30 -13.27 -2.77 -5.36
CA ILE A 30 -12.47 -1.94 -6.28
C ILE A 30 -13.34 -0.78 -6.78
N CYS A 31 -12.78 0.43 -6.78
CA CYS A 31 -13.48 1.62 -7.27
C CYS A 31 -13.90 1.50 -8.75
N SER A 32 -14.87 2.29 -9.18
CA SER A 32 -15.11 2.51 -10.61
C SER A 32 -14.16 3.58 -11.15
N GLN A 33 -13.74 3.44 -12.42
CA GLN A 33 -12.75 4.33 -13.04
C GLN A 33 -13.16 5.81 -13.03
N ASN A 34 -14.47 6.10 -13.11
CA ASN A 34 -15.01 7.47 -13.08
C ASN A 34 -14.87 8.20 -11.73
N LEU A 35 -14.55 7.47 -10.65
CA LEU A 35 -14.31 8.06 -9.33
C LEU A 35 -12.86 8.55 -9.15
N LEU A 36 -11.93 8.07 -9.98
CA LEU A 36 -10.52 8.46 -9.89
C LEU A 36 -10.29 9.77 -10.64
N LYS A 37 -10.60 10.89 -9.99
CA LYS A 37 -10.43 12.25 -10.53
C LYS A 37 -9.28 12.98 -9.85
N LEU A 38 -8.68 13.94 -10.56
CA LEU A 38 -7.68 14.84 -9.97
C LEU A 38 -8.25 15.54 -8.73
N GLY A 39 -7.44 15.61 -7.68
CA GLY A 39 -7.81 16.24 -6.41
C GLY A 39 -8.58 15.34 -5.45
N GLU A 40 -9.03 14.15 -5.87
CA GLU A 40 -9.69 13.23 -4.94
C GLU A 40 -8.74 12.78 -3.84
N GLU A 41 -9.23 12.78 -2.61
CA GLU A 41 -8.46 12.35 -1.45
C GLU A 41 -8.31 10.83 -1.40
N ILE A 42 -7.08 10.40 -1.12
CA ILE A 42 -6.76 8.99 -0.92
C ILE A 42 -6.04 8.77 0.41
N ILE A 43 -6.24 7.57 0.95
CA ILE A 43 -5.47 7.04 2.08
C ILE A 43 -4.74 5.80 1.61
N ILE A 44 -3.43 5.76 1.81
CA ILE A 44 -2.59 4.61 1.57
C ILE A 44 -2.34 3.89 2.89
N LEU A 45 -2.64 2.59 2.91
CA LEU A 45 -2.36 1.70 4.02
C LEU A 45 -1.22 0.75 3.62
N GLY A 46 -0.15 0.75 4.40
CA GLY A 46 1.03 -0.07 4.16
C GLY A 46 1.87 -0.31 5.43
N TYR A 47 3.01 -0.97 5.26
CA TYR A 47 3.96 -1.26 6.33
C TYR A 47 5.32 -0.67 5.97
N PRO A 48 5.43 0.68 5.91
CA PRO A 48 6.68 1.32 5.52
C PRO A 48 7.78 1.03 6.54
N THR A 49 9.03 1.07 6.07
CA THR A 49 10.22 0.89 6.90
C THR A 49 10.45 2.01 7.91
N ILE A 50 9.79 3.16 7.73
CA ILE A 50 9.85 4.33 8.60
C ILE A 50 8.52 4.57 9.30
N GLY A 51 8.56 4.99 10.56
CA GLY A 51 7.38 5.32 11.37
C GLY A 51 6.71 4.11 12.04
N GLY A 52 7.17 2.89 11.76
CA GLY A 52 6.74 1.64 12.42
C GLY A 52 7.61 1.26 13.62
N ASP A 53 8.59 2.11 13.94
CA ASP A 53 9.84 1.80 14.61
C ASP A 53 9.71 1.68 16.14
N SER A 54 8.51 1.47 16.68
CA SER A 54 8.39 1.29 18.12
C SER A 54 8.99 -0.06 18.50
N ILE A 55 10.21 -0.03 19.03
CA ILE A 55 10.85 -1.11 19.77
C ILE A 55 10.09 -1.26 21.10
N LEU A 56 8.84 -1.72 21.07
CA LEU A 56 8.21 -2.26 22.25
C LEU A 56 8.57 -3.74 22.29
N GLN A 57 9.30 -4.15 23.32
CA GLN A 57 9.67 -5.55 23.50
C GLN A 57 8.42 -6.43 23.45
N GLY A 58 8.43 -7.43 22.56
CA GLY A 58 7.29 -8.34 22.35
C GLY A 58 6.23 -7.86 21.34
N VAL A 59 6.35 -6.65 20.78
CA VAL A 59 5.45 -6.18 19.70
C VAL A 59 6.17 -6.36 18.35
N PRO A 60 5.55 -7.01 17.34
CA PRO A 60 6.13 -7.10 16.00
C PRO A 60 6.42 -5.72 15.43
N ASN A 61 7.58 -5.54 14.78
CA ASN A 61 8.00 -4.30 14.10
C ASN A 61 7.18 -3.99 12.83
N THR A 62 5.96 -4.50 12.72
CA THR A 62 5.10 -4.38 11.55
C THR A 62 3.83 -3.65 11.95
N ARG A 63 3.90 -2.32 12.00
CA ARG A 63 2.72 -1.48 12.23
C ARG A 63 2.13 -1.04 10.90
N LEU A 64 0.81 -1.20 10.78
CA LEU A 64 0.07 -0.63 9.67
C LEU A 64 0.09 0.89 9.81
N ILE A 65 0.50 1.58 8.74
CA ILE A 65 0.59 3.03 8.69
C ILE A 65 -0.33 3.55 7.60
N ALA A 66 -1.05 4.62 7.93
CA ALA A 66 -1.90 5.36 7.01
C ALA A 66 -1.19 6.65 6.59
N THR A 67 -1.01 6.86 5.28
CA THR A 67 -0.59 8.14 4.73
C THR A 67 -1.68 8.71 3.83
N GLU A 68 -1.92 10.00 3.92
CA GLU A 68 -2.93 10.67 3.09
C GLU A 68 -2.30 11.50 1.98
N GLY A 69 -3.08 11.72 0.92
CA GLY A 69 -2.73 12.61 -0.17
C GLY A 69 -3.91 12.75 -1.12
N ILE A 70 -3.65 13.28 -2.31
CA ILE A 70 -4.65 13.38 -3.39
C ILE A 70 -4.19 12.62 -4.62
N ILE A 71 -5.11 12.37 -5.55
CA ILE A 71 -4.76 12.05 -6.94
C ILE A 71 -4.20 13.32 -7.58
N SER A 72 -2.87 13.39 -7.68
CA SER A 72 -2.16 14.59 -8.16
C SER A 72 -1.95 14.60 -9.67
N ASN A 73 -2.00 13.43 -10.31
CA ASN A 73 -2.01 13.32 -11.76
C ASN A 73 -2.68 11.99 -12.17
N THR A 74 -3.55 12.03 -13.17
CA THR A 74 -4.01 10.85 -13.87
C THR A 74 -3.05 10.63 -15.03
N VAL A 75 -2.17 9.63 -14.94
CA VAL A 75 -1.30 9.35 -16.08
C VAL A 75 -2.17 8.77 -17.19
N SER A 76 -1.86 9.17 -18.43
CA SER A 76 -2.69 9.04 -19.64
C SER A 76 -3.37 7.68 -19.84
N SER A 77 -4.29 7.60 -20.81
CA SER A 77 -5.01 6.38 -21.24
C SER A 77 -4.16 5.11 -21.46
N PHE A 78 -2.85 5.26 -21.60
CA PHE A 78 -1.86 4.20 -21.82
C PHE A 78 -1.19 3.71 -20.54
N ASP A 79 -1.31 4.44 -19.44
CA ASP A 79 -0.60 4.14 -18.21
C ASP A 79 -1.47 3.34 -17.25
N ASN A 80 -0.90 2.26 -16.73
CA ASN A 80 -1.55 1.43 -15.71
C ASN A 80 -1.41 2.04 -14.31
N TYR A 81 -1.07 3.33 -14.22
CA TYR A 81 -0.75 4.02 -12.98
C TYR A 81 -1.45 5.38 -12.89
N PHE A 82 -1.71 5.81 -11.65
CA PHE A 82 -1.98 7.20 -11.32
C PHE A 82 -0.98 7.70 -10.29
N VAL A 83 -0.89 9.02 -10.16
CA VAL A 83 0.08 9.69 -9.28
C VAL A 83 -0.63 10.21 -8.04
N SER A 84 0.04 10.10 -6.89
CA SER A 84 -0.40 10.73 -5.66
C SER A 84 0.69 11.58 -5.01
N SER A 85 0.24 12.61 -4.28
CA SER A 85 1.05 13.37 -3.34
C SER A 85 1.22 12.70 -1.97
N ALA A 86 0.57 11.54 -1.74
CA ALA A 86 0.71 10.82 -0.49
C ALA A 86 2.17 10.41 -0.26
N LYS A 87 2.61 10.45 1.00
CA LYS A 87 3.95 9.97 1.37
C LYS A 87 4.01 8.46 1.15
N ILE A 88 4.95 8.03 0.31
CA ILE A 88 5.18 6.62 0.02
C ILE A 88 6.66 6.33 0.28
N GLU A 89 6.93 5.24 0.99
CA GLU A 89 8.27 4.76 1.28
C GLU A 89 8.33 3.25 1.03
N GLN A 90 9.54 2.67 1.01
CA GLN A 90 9.75 1.23 1.00
C GLN A 90 8.89 0.56 2.09
N GLY A 91 8.20 -0.53 1.72
CA GLY A 91 7.24 -1.21 2.58
C GLY A 91 5.78 -0.80 2.39
N ASN A 92 5.50 0.30 1.68
CA ASN A 92 4.15 0.60 1.19
C ASN A 92 3.79 -0.17 -0.08
N SER A 93 4.78 -0.62 -0.86
CA SER A 93 4.56 -1.37 -2.10
C SER A 93 3.73 -2.63 -1.86
N GLY A 94 2.68 -2.83 -2.66
CA GLY A 94 1.74 -3.95 -2.48
C GLY A 94 0.61 -3.68 -1.46
N GLY A 95 0.66 -2.56 -0.75
CA GLY A 95 -0.42 -2.09 0.13
C GLY A 95 -1.67 -1.63 -0.63
N GLY A 96 -2.63 -1.07 0.10
CA GLY A 96 -3.90 -0.61 -0.47
C GLY A 96 -4.03 0.91 -0.46
N ALA A 97 -4.46 1.49 -1.57
CA ALA A 97 -4.84 2.91 -1.65
C ALA A 97 -6.35 3.05 -1.82
N PHE A 98 -6.98 3.72 -0.86
CA PHE A 98 -8.42 3.82 -0.73
C PHE A 98 -8.88 5.25 -1.00
N LEU A 99 -9.92 5.39 -1.82
CA LEU A 99 -10.56 6.68 -2.07
C LEU A 99 -11.43 7.04 -0.85
N LYS A 100 -11.19 8.20 -0.22
CA LYS A 100 -12.00 8.60 0.96
C LYS A 100 -13.48 8.75 0.62
N SER A 101 -13.78 9.34 -0.54
CA SER A 101 -15.15 9.62 -1.01
C SER A 101 -15.95 8.35 -1.34
N GLY A 102 -15.28 7.28 -1.80
CA GLY A 102 -15.93 6.06 -2.28
C GLY A 102 -15.84 4.84 -1.35
N ASN A 103 -15.07 4.94 -0.27
CA ASN A 103 -14.70 3.82 0.61
C ASN A 103 -14.36 2.54 -0.19
N CYS A 104 -13.54 2.71 -1.23
CA CYS A 104 -13.21 1.68 -2.21
C CYS A 104 -11.72 1.67 -2.49
N LEU A 105 -11.21 0.52 -2.92
CA LEU A 105 -9.81 0.34 -3.29
C LEU A 105 -9.56 0.92 -4.70
N ALA A 106 -8.83 2.02 -4.76
CA ALA A 106 -8.53 2.77 -5.99
C ALA A 106 -7.22 2.31 -6.63
N GLY A 107 -6.22 1.96 -5.82
CA GLY A 107 -4.92 1.58 -6.35
C GLY A 107 -4.04 0.79 -5.40
N MET A 108 -2.87 0.42 -5.90
CA MET A 108 -1.83 -0.28 -5.15
C MET A 108 -0.51 0.50 -5.29
N PRO A 109 0.07 1.03 -4.21
CA PRO A 109 1.39 1.65 -4.26
C PRO A 109 2.42 0.68 -4.84
N THR A 110 3.29 1.20 -5.71
CA THR A 110 4.32 0.36 -6.37
C THR A 110 5.71 0.95 -6.25
N TYR A 111 5.87 2.24 -6.57
CA TYR A 111 7.15 2.95 -6.52
C TYR A 111 6.94 4.45 -6.39
N VAL A 112 8.02 5.18 -6.14
CA VAL A 112 8.05 6.64 -6.04
C VAL A 112 8.96 7.22 -7.11
N GLN A 113 8.58 8.38 -7.66
CA GLN A 113 9.50 9.21 -8.44
C GLN A 113 10.01 10.32 -7.54
N VAL A 114 11.32 10.34 -7.30
CA VAL A 114 11.98 11.32 -6.45
C VAL A 114 12.48 12.49 -7.30
N GLY A 115 12.06 13.70 -6.98
CA GLY A 115 12.61 14.95 -7.50
C GLY A 115 13.69 15.53 -6.59
N ALA A 116 14.15 16.75 -6.88
CA ALA A 116 15.20 17.40 -6.08
C ALA A 116 14.74 17.78 -4.66
N ILE A 117 13.45 18.04 -4.46
CA ILE A 117 12.88 18.56 -3.21
C ILE A 117 11.78 17.64 -2.66
N GLU A 118 11.05 16.94 -3.53
CA GLU A 118 9.87 16.16 -3.16
C GLU A 118 9.78 14.87 -3.97
N SER A 119 9.01 13.90 -3.50
CA SER A 119 8.68 12.67 -4.22
C SER A 119 7.18 12.59 -4.53
N LEU A 120 6.85 11.94 -5.65
CA LEU A 120 5.47 11.63 -6.02
C LEU A 120 5.28 10.12 -6.13
N GLY A 121 4.25 9.62 -5.48
CA GLY A 121 3.88 8.22 -5.47
C GLY A 121 3.27 7.76 -6.78
N ARG A 122 3.61 6.56 -7.23
CA ARG A 122 2.93 5.87 -8.34
C ARG A 122 2.14 4.68 -7.81
N LEU A 123 0.88 4.62 -8.22
CA LEU A 123 -0.08 3.62 -7.78
C LEU A 123 -0.65 2.92 -9.00
N ILE A 124 -0.64 1.59 -9.00
CA ILE A 124 -1.33 0.80 -10.02
C ILE A 124 -2.81 1.17 -9.98
N ASN A 125 -3.36 1.52 -11.13
CA ASN A 125 -4.78 1.80 -11.31
C ASN A 125 -5.56 0.46 -11.29
N LEU A 126 -6.12 0.12 -10.14
CA LEU A 126 -6.85 -1.14 -9.96
C LEU A 126 -8.16 -1.23 -10.75
N PRO A 127 -8.99 -0.16 -10.87
CA PRO A 127 -10.12 -0.15 -11.79
C PRO A 127 -9.71 -0.52 -13.23
N LYS A 128 -8.67 0.12 -13.76
CA LYS A 128 -8.14 -0.16 -15.11
C LYS A 128 -7.59 -1.58 -15.23
N LEU A 129 -6.85 -2.05 -14.22
CA LEU A 129 -6.30 -3.42 -14.17
C LEU A 129 -7.43 -4.46 -14.23
N LYS A 130 -8.49 -4.25 -13.43
CA LYS A 130 -9.66 -5.13 -13.40
C LYS A 130 -10.33 -5.20 -14.77
N GLU A 131 -10.59 -4.05 -15.38
CA GLU A 131 -11.26 -3.96 -16.68
C GLU A 131 -10.43 -4.55 -17.82
N THR A 132 -9.10 -4.34 -17.81
CA THR A 132 -8.23 -4.64 -18.95
C THR A 132 -7.65 -6.07 -18.91
N TYR A 133 -7.36 -6.58 -17.71
CA TYR A 133 -6.60 -7.82 -17.53
C TYR A 133 -7.37 -8.87 -16.74
N LEU A 134 -7.90 -8.54 -15.56
CA LEU A 134 -8.54 -9.55 -14.70
C LEU A 134 -9.85 -10.06 -15.31
N SER A 135 -10.62 -9.20 -15.97
CA SER A 135 -11.77 -9.61 -16.77
C SER A 135 -11.40 -10.75 -17.74
N LYS A 136 -10.27 -10.67 -18.43
CA LYS A 136 -9.84 -11.67 -19.41
C LYS A 136 -9.39 -13.00 -18.80
N ILE A 137 -8.98 -13.00 -17.53
CA ILE A 137 -8.58 -14.22 -16.81
C ILE A 137 -9.81 -14.99 -16.32
N PHE A 138 -10.79 -14.27 -15.78
CA PHE A 138 -11.99 -14.87 -15.19
C PHE A 138 -13.15 -15.09 -16.18
N TYR A 139 -13.01 -14.69 -17.44
CA TYR A 139 -14.00 -14.97 -18.50
C TYR A 139 -13.88 -16.39 -19.11
N ASN A 140 -12.84 -17.17 -18.76
CA ASN A 140 -12.59 -18.52 -19.27
C ASN A 140 -12.79 -19.64 -18.22
N LEU A 141 -13.49 -19.35 -17.13
CA LEU A 141 -13.95 -20.31 -16.12
C LEU A 141 -15.47 -20.21 -16.03
#